data_AF-A0AAJ2MQF9-F1
#
_entry.id   AF-A0AAJ2MQF9-F1
#
_cell.length_a   1.000
_cell.length_b   1.000
_cell.length_c   1.000
_cell.angle_alpha   90.00
_cell.angle_beta   90.00
_cell.angle_gamma   90.00
#
_symmetry.space_group_name_H-M   'P 1'
#
loop_
_entity.id
_entity.type
_entity.pdbx_description
1 polymer ?
#
loop_
_entity_poly.entity_id
_entity_poly.type
_entity_poly.pdbx_seq_one_letter_code
_entity_poly.pdbx_strand_id
1 'polypeptide(L)'
;MKPLFAGMLLSISLLTAPLFAKEYTVETYQEVFKGDNEFKQKQAIESLSLAGLSDPAIYDVLEAKLLASLPQATEKNAIDYSAWLVKGLAYSGNDKYSETINSIVNGNYHKKLKKYASQANENLAQYKKWNTILGDKSQYAADQSQQNNACANALRSDDLELMRLAAKRIMDDRQYDDFILAVLSNELKTPRLMADDKLAIDTYANMAKALASSGNADYRDVIENIATTSSNRKLQKYAASYLKKFY
;
A
#
# COMPACT_ATOMS: atom_id res chain seq x y z
N MET A 1 -49.51 18.42 -49.42
CA MET A 1 -48.96 17.21 -48.76
C MET A 1 -47.50 17.46 -48.44
N LYS A 2 -47.15 17.54 -47.15
CA LYS A 2 -45.78 17.77 -46.65
C LYS A 2 -45.13 16.41 -46.36
N PRO A 3 -43.86 16.16 -46.75
CA PRO A 3 -43.06 15.15 -46.06
C PRO A 3 -42.23 15.81 -44.95
N LEU A 4 -42.54 15.43 -43.72
CA LEU A 4 -41.73 15.65 -42.52
C LEU A 4 -40.50 14.74 -42.60
N PHE A 5 -39.31 15.31 -42.78
CA PHE A 5 -38.06 14.59 -42.52
C PHE A 5 -37.75 14.67 -41.02
N ALA A 6 -38.00 13.57 -40.31
CA ALA A 6 -37.59 13.38 -38.94
C ALA A 6 -36.06 13.21 -38.88
N GLY A 7 -35.39 14.15 -38.23
CA GLY A 7 -33.96 14.07 -37.93
C GLY A 7 -33.70 13.03 -36.85
N MET A 8 -32.89 12.02 -37.19
CA MET A 8 -32.37 11.03 -36.26
C MET A 8 -31.04 11.55 -35.70
N LEU A 9 -31.07 12.17 -34.53
CA LEU A 9 -29.88 12.51 -33.75
C LEU A 9 -29.34 11.22 -33.12
N LEU A 10 -28.28 10.66 -33.71
CA LEU A 10 -27.45 9.65 -33.06
C LEU A 10 -26.70 10.31 -31.89
N SER A 11 -27.25 10.15 -30.69
CA SER A 11 -26.55 10.44 -29.44
C SER A 11 -25.47 9.37 -29.24
N ILE A 12 -24.22 9.69 -29.58
CA ILE A 12 -23.06 8.89 -29.18
C ILE A 12 -22.83 9.19 -27.69
N SER A 13 -23.40 8.34 -26.84
CA SER A 13 -23.08 8.29 -25.42
C SER A 13 -21.65 7.79 -25.28
N LEU A 14 -20.69 8.71 -25.14
CA LEU A 14 -19.35 8.38 -24.64
C LEU A 14 -19.52 7.92 -23.19
N LEU A 15 -19.67 6.60 -23.00
CA LEU A 15 -19.43 5.98 -21.70
C LEU A 15 -17.94 6.14 -21.41
N THR A 16 -17.58 7.23 -20.75
CA THR A 16 -16.31 7.31 -20.03
C THR A 16 -16.40 6.24 -18.95
N ALA A 17 -15.78 5.09 -19.18
CA ALA A 17 -15.57 4.11 -18.13
C ALA A 17 -14.90 4.84 -16.95
N PRO A 18 -15.34 4.59 -15.71
CA PRO A 18 -14.64 5.12 -14.55
C PRO A 18 -13.19 4.68 -14.66
N LEU A 19 -12.29 5.66 -14.57
CA LEU A 19 -10.86 5.46 -14.64
C LEU A 19 -10.48 4.78 -13.31
N PHE A 20 -10.68 3.47 -13.21
CA PHE A 20 -10.16 2.67 -12.11
C PHE A 20 -8.67 2.95 -12.01
N ALA A 21 -8.15 3.17 -10.79
CA ALA A 21 -6.72 3.28 -10.58
C ALA A 21 -6.05 2.08 -11.26
N LYS A 22 -5.17 2.34 -12.23
CA LYS A 22 -4.57 1.29 -13.06
C LYS A 22 -3.82 0.32 -12.14
N GLU A 23 -4.39 -0.86 -11.96
CA GLU A 23 -3.76 -1.94 -11.22
C GLU A 23 -2.45 -2.34 -11.90
N TYR A 24 -1.39 -2.48 -11.11
CA TYR A 24 -0.12 -2.94 -11.64
C TYR A 24 -0.07 -4.47 -11.63
N THR A 25 -0.08 -5.04 -12.84
CA THR A 25 0.28 -6.44 -13.06
C THR A 25 1.79 -6.63 -12.98
N VAL A 26 2.27 -7.88 -12.94
CA VAL A 26 3.70 -8.22 -13.05
C VAL A 26 4.32 -7.53 -14.27
N GLU A 27 3.67 -7.62 -15.43
CA GLU A 27 4.13 -7.02 -16.69
C GLU A 27 4.17 -5.49 -16.58
N THR A 28 3.18 -4.90 -15.93
CA THR A 28 3.13 -3.45 -15.76
C THR A 28 4.29 -2.96 -14.89
N TYR A 29 4.63 -3.68 -13.81
CA TYR A 29 5.82 -3.37 -13.02
C TYR A 29 7.11 -3.52 -13.82
N GLN A 30 7.25 -4.60 -14.60
CA GLN A 30 8.41 -4.81 -15.44
C GLN A 30 8.59 -3.68 -16.46
N GLU A 31 7.50 -3.25 -17.12
CA GLU A 31 7.53 -2.11 -18.05
C GLU A 31 7.99 -0.82 -17.36
N VAL A 32 7.47 -0.53 -16.16
CA VAL A 32 7.86 0.65 -15.39
C VAL A 32 9.36 0.63 -15.04
N PHE A 33 9.89 -0.51 -14.60
CA PHE A 33 11.31 -0.62 -14.22
C PHE A 33 12.26 -0.71 -15.42
N LYS A 34 11.79 -1.18 -16.59
CA LYS A 34 12.54 -1.11 -17.85
C LYS A 34 12.66 0.32 -18.40
N GLY A 35 11.67 1.18 -18.14
CA GLY A 35 11.70 2.59 -18.55
C GLY A 35 12.67 3.45 -17.73
N ASP A 36 12.70 4.76 -18.00
CA ASP A 36 13.62 5.72 -17.35
C ASP A 36 12.91 6.78 -16.51
N ASN A 37 11.59 6.67 -16.34
CA ASN A 37 10.83 7.62 -15.54
C ASN A 37 10.97 7.30 -14.05
N GLU A 38 11.96 7.92 -13.39
CA GLU A 38 12.23 7.71 -11.96
C GLU A 38 11.01 8.00 -11.07
N PHE A 39 10.19 8.98 -11.43
CA PHE A 39 8.98 9.32 -10.68
C PHE A 39 7.98 8.16 -10.68
N LYS A 40 7.68 7.61 -11.88
CA LYS A 40 6.81 6.43 -12.01
C LYS A 40 7.38 5.21 -11.31
N GLN A 41 8.70 5.04 -11.32
CA GLN A 41 9.35 3.93 -10.62
C GLN A 41 9.24 4.05 -9.10
N LYS A 42 9.38 5.27 -8.55
CA LYS A 42 9.14 5.50 -7.12
C LYS A 42 7.68 5.21 -6.74
N GLN A 43 6.72 5.64 -7.56
CA GLN A 43 5.30 5.31 -7.35
C GLN A 43 5.05 3.79 -7.41
N ALA A 44 5.65 3.09 -8.37
CA ALA A 44 5.58 1.65 -8.46
C ALA A 44 6.18 0.97 -7.22
N ILE A 45 7.34 1.42 -6.74
CA ILE A 45 7.93 0.90 -5.50
C ILE A 45 7.00 1.12 -4.31
N GLU A 46 6.36 2.28 -4.21
CA GLU A 46 5.40 2.54 -3.14
C GLU A 46 4.22 1.57 -3.18
N SER A 47 3.64 1.32 -4.34
CA SER A 47 2.53 0.36 -4.50
C SER A 47 2.93 -1.08 -4.16
N LEU A 48 4.18 -1.50 -4.44
CA LEU A 48 4.67 -2.85 -4.12
C LEU A 48 4.61 -3.16 -2.62
N SER A 49 4.63 -2.15 -1.75
CA SER A 49 4.63 -2.36 -0.29
C SER A 49 3.40 -3.11 0.24
N LEU A 50 2.28 -3.10 -0.50
CA LEU A 50 1.06 -3.83 -0.15
C LEU A 50 0.44 -4.58 -1.34
N ALA A 51 1.15 -4.72 -2.46
CA ALA A 51 0.61 -5.37 -3.65
C ALA A 51 0.42 -6.89 -3.48
N GLY A 52 1.13 -7.51 -2.54
CA GLY A 52 1.13 -8.97 -2.37
C GLY A 52 1.75 -9.72 -3.55
N LEU A 53 2.54 -9.04 -4.37
CA LEU A 53 3.27 -9.62 -5.49
C LEU A 53 4.72 -9.86 -5.07
N SER A 54 5.14 -11.12 -4.99
CA SER A 54 6.51 -11.54 -4.68
C SER A 54 7.22 -12.20 -5.87
N ASP A 55 6.66 -12.07 -7.08
CA ASP A 55 7.18 -12.71 -8.29
C ASP A 55 8.59 -12.19 -8.62
N PRO A 56 9.62 -13.07 -8.67
CA PRO A 56 10.99 -12.69 -9.00
C PRO A 56 11.11 -11.92 -10.33
N ALA A 57 10.20 -12.13 -11.28
CA ALA A 57 10.23 -11.45 -12.57
C ALA A 57 10.09 -9.92 -12.45
N ILE A 58 9.44 -9.41 -11.39
CA ILE A 58 9.38 -7.97 -11.08
C ILE A 58 10.73 -7.51 -10.53
N TYR A 59 11.22 -8.24 -9.53
CA TYR A 59 12.35 -7.83 -8.71
C TYR A 59 13.70 -8.03 -9.41
N ASP A 60 13.80 -8.95 -10.35
CA ASP A 60 14.99 -9.12 -11.21
C ASP A 60 15.20 -7.91 -12.12
N VAL A 61 14.11 -7.34 -12.67
CA VAL A 61 14.19 -6.11 -13.46
C VAL A 61 14.54 -4.91 -12.58
N LEU A 62 13.98 -4.85 -11.37
CA LEU A 62 14.28 -3.81 -10.39
C LEU A 62 15.73 -3.89 -9.91
N GLU A 63 16.26 -5.09 -9.67
CA GLU A 63 17.66 -5.35 -9.32
C GLU A 63 18.59 -4.90 -10.44
N ALA A 64 18.30 -5.25 -11.69
CA ALA A 64 19.08 -4.79 -12.84
C ALA A 64 19.10 -3.25 -12.93
N LYS A 65 17.96 -2.60 -12.68
CA LYS A 65 17.87 -1.13 -12.64
C LYS A 65 18.70 -0.54 -11.51
N LEU A 66 18.68 -1.15 -10.32
CA LEU A 66 19.51 -0.76 -9.18
C LEU A 66 20.98 -0.87 -9.52
N LEU A 67 21.44 -2.02 -10.02
CA LEU A 67 22.85 -2.23 -10.36
C LEU A 67 23.34 -1.21 -11.40
N ALA A 68 22.50 -0.86 -12.37
CA ALA A 68 22.80 0.19 -13.35
C ALA A 68 22.84 1.61 -12.75
N SER A 69 22.06 1.88 -11.70
CA SER A 69 22.02 3.21 -11.06
C SER A 69 23.18 3.45 -10.09
N LEU A 70 23.75 2.39 -9.50
CA LEU A 70 24.80 2.48 -8.48
C LEU A 70 26.05 3.28 -8.91
N PRO A 71 26.64 3.08 -10.12
CA PRO A 71 27.80 3.86 -10.56
C PRO A 71 27.52 5.36 -10.69
N GLN A 72 26.25 5.73 -10.91
CA GLN A 72 25.82 7.12 -11.10
C GLN A 72 25.39 7.78 -9.77
N ALA A 73 25.38 7.04 -8.66
CA ALA A 73 24.90 7.49 -7.35
C ALA A 73 25.93 8.38 -6.62
N THR A 74 26.42 9.43 -7.27
CA THR A 74 27.42 10.37 -6.74
C THR A 74 26.78 11.64 -6.18
N GLU A 75 25.66 12.08 -6.77
CA GLU A 75 24.92 13.27 -6.35
C GLU A 75 23.66 12.93 -5.54
N LYS A 76 23.15 13.93 -4.81
CA LYS A 76 22.02 13.76 -3.86
C LYS A 76 20.80 13.07 -4.48
N ASN A 77 20.42 13.43 -5.71
CA ASN A 77 19.23 12.88 -6.37
C ASN A 77 19.46 11.44 -6.82
N ALA A 78 20.62 11.12 -7.41
CA ALA A 78 20.97 9.77 -7.84
C ALA A 78 21.15 8.81 -6.65
N ILE A 79 21.71 9.30 -5.53
CA ILE A 79 21.77 8.57 -4.26
C ILE A 79 20.36 8.28 -3.73
N ASP A 80 19.46 9.27 -3.79
CA ASP A 80 18.08 9.09 -3.35
C ASP A 80 17.33 8.07 -4.21
N TYR A 81 17.48 8.16 -5.53
CA TYR A 81 16.88 7.22 -6.47
C TYR A 81 17.38 5.78 -6.25
N SER A 82 18.70 5.58 -6.12
CA SER A 82 19.25 4.26 -5.81
C SER A 82 18.76 3.72 -4.47
N ALA A 83 18.59 4.59 -3.45
CA ALA A 83 18.02 4.19 -2.18
C ALA A 83 16.54 3.76 -2.29
N TRP A 84 15.77 4.40 -3.17
CA TRP A 84 14.40 3.96 -3.48
C TRP A 84 14.40 2.57 -4.11
N LEU A 85 15.28 2.31 -5.08
CA LEU A 85 15.39 0.99 -5.70
C LEU A 85 15.79 -0.08 -4.67
N VAL A 86 16.80 0.17 -3.83
CA VAL A 86 17.17 -0.75 -2.73
C VAL A 86 15.99 -1.06 -1.81
N LYS A 87 15.20 -0.04 -1.46
CA LYS A 87 13.98 -0.21 -0.67
C LYS A 87 12.94 -1.08 -1.38
N GLY A 88 12.72 -0.86 -2.67
CA GLY A 88 11.81 -1.68 -3.47
C GLY A 88 12.25 -3.14 -3.57
N LEU A 89 13.56 -3.38 -3.69
CA LEU A 89 14.10 -4.74 -3.75
C LEU A 89 13.84 -5.54 -2.46
N ALA A 90 13.87 -4.87 -1.30
CA ALA A 90 13.54 -5.49 -0.02
C ALA A 90 12.08 -6.00 0.05
N TYR A 91 11.15 -5.37 -0.68
CA TYR A 91 9.75 -5.78 -0.67
C TYR A 91 9.51 -7.16 -1.30
N SER A 92 10.49 -7.71 -2.03
CA SER A 92 10.44 -9.08 -2.54
C SER A 92 10.31 -10.13 -1.44
N GLY A 93 10.89 -9.88 -0.26
CA GLY A 93 11.07 -10.90 0.77
C GLY A 93 11.90 -12.11 0.32
N ASN A 94 12.63 -12.00 -0.79
CA ASN A 94 13.36 -13.11 -1.40
C ASN A 94 14.86 -13.02 -1.08
N ASP A 95 15.37 -14.05 -0.39
CA ASP A 95 16.75 -14.11 0.08
C ASP A 95 17.79 -13.98 -1.04
N LYS A 96 17.43 -14.28 -2.31
CA LYS A 96 18.28 -14.08 -3.49
C LYS A 96 18.86 -12.65 -3.54
N TYR A 97 18.07 -11.65 -3.19
CA TYR A 97 18.48 -10.25 -3.33
C TYR A 97 19.31 -9.74 -2.15
N SER A 98 19.47 -10.55 -1.10
CA SER A 98 20.30 -10.20 0.06
C SER A 98 21.76 -9.96 -0.31
N GLU A 99 22.28 -10.70 -1.29
CA GLU A 99 23.66 -10.52 -1.77
C GLU A 99 23.87 -9.12 -2.36
N THR A 100 22.99 -8.69 -3.27
CA THR A 100 23.02 -7.35 -3.86
C THR A 100 22.91 -6.27 -2.79
N ILE A 101 21.97 -6.40 -1.85
CA ILE A 101 21.81 -5.42 -0.76
C ILE A 101 23.07 -5.38 0.13
N ASN A 102 23.64 -6.53 0.49
CA ASN A 102 24.86 -6.64 1.29
C ASN A 102 26.09 -6.06 0.59
N SER A 103 26.19 -6.19 -0.73
CA SER A 103 27.26 -5.57 -1.51
C SER A 103 27.26 -4.04 -1.36
N ILE A 104 26.08 -3.43 -1.24
CA ILE A 104 25.92 -1.98 -1.04
C ILE A 104 26.28 -1.59 0.40
N VAL A 105 25.86 -2.39 1.38
CA VAL A 105 26.22 -2.18 2.80
C VAL A 105 27.73 -2.23 3.02
N ASN A 106 28.42 -3.19 2.39
CA ASN A 106 29.84 -3.41 2.59
C ASN A 106 30.72 -2.61 1.61
N GLY A 107 30.15 -2.13 0.51
CA GLY A 107 30.85 -1.39 -0.53
C GLY A 107 31.24 0.04 -0.16
N ASN A 108 31.99 0.65 -1.08
CA ASN A 108 32.42 2.04 -1.03
C ASN A 108 31.35 2.97 -1.64
N TYR A 109 30.17 3.01 -1.01
CA TYR A 109 29.05 3.87 -1.40
C TYR A 109 28.82 4.99 -0.38
N HIS A 110 28.08 6.01 -0.81
CA HIS A 110 27.70 7.11 0.08
C HIS A 110 26.92 6.62 1.30
N LYS A 111 27.21 7.18 2.49
CA LYS A 111 26.64 6.78 3.79
C LYS A 111 25.10 6.68 3.82
N LYS A 112 24.40 7.55 3.08
CA LYS A 112 22.93 7.53 2.96
C LYS A 112 22.45 6.25 2.28
N LEU A 113 23.10 5.84 1.19
CA LEU A 113 22.75 4.64 0.45
C LEU A 113 23.03 3.38 1.30
N LYS A 114 24.20 3.33 1.96
CA LYS A 114 24.55 2.26 2.90
C LYS A 114 23.51 2.10 4.01
N LYS A 115 23.05 3.22 4.60
CA LYS A 115 21.99 3.22 5.62
C LYS A 115 20.69 2.59 5.10
N TYR A 116 20.22 2.98 3.92
CA TYR A 116 19.00 2.42 3.34
C TYR A 116 19.15 0.95 2.94
N ALA A 117 20.35 0.53 2.53
CA ALA A 117 20.65 -0.89 2.29
C ALA A 117 20.61 -1.72 3.58
N SER A 118 21.16 -1.21 4.69
CA SER A 118 21.02 -1.90 5.99
C SER A 118 19.56 -2.06 6.40
N GLN A 119 18.75 -1.01 6.23
CA GLN A 119 17.30 -1.08 6.49
C GLN A 119 16.57 -2.03 5.52
N ALA A 120 17.02 -2.11 4.28
CA ALA A 120 16.47 -3.02 3.29
C ALA A 120 16.70 -4.49 3.67
N ASN A 121 17.84 -4.85 4.27
CA ASN A 121 18.06 -6.21 4.79
C ASN A 121 17.09 -6.57 5.92
N GLU A 122 16.84 -5.65 6.86
CA GLU A 122 15.85 -5.85 7.93
C GLU A 122 14.44 -6.02 7.33
N ASN A 123 14.09 -5.17 6.36
CA ASN A 123 12.81 -5.24 5.66
C ASN A 123 12.66 -6.52 4.83
N LEU A 124 13.73 -7.06 4.25
CA LEU A 124 13.66 -8.29 3.46
C LEU A 124 13.12 -9.45 4.29
N ALA A 125 13.63 -9.63 5.51
CA ALA A 125 13.13 -10.64 6.43
C ALA A 125 11.66 -10.40 6.85
N GLN A 126 11.27 -9.14 7.02
CA GLN A 126 9.90 -8.78 7.35
C GLN A 126 8.94 -9.05 6.19
N TYR A 127 9.30 -8.64 4.97
CA TYR A 127 8.50 -8.86 3.77
C TYR A 127 8.44 -10.32 3.37
N LYS A 128 9.44 -11.15 3.72
CA LYS A 128 9.34 -12.60 3.58
C LYS A 128 8.13 -13.16 4.34
N LYS A 129 7.84 -12.63 5.53
CA LYS A 129 6.65 -12.98 6.32
C LYS A 129 5.41 -12.34 5.71
N TRP A 130 5.42 -11.02 5.48
CA TRP A 130 4.24 -10.30 4.99
C TRP A 130 3.77 -10.77 3.62
N ASN A 131 4.66 -11.15 2.72
CA ASN A 131 4.27 -11.64 1.39
C ASN A 131 3.48 -12.95 1.45
N THR A 132 3.66 -13.78 2.50
CA THR A 132 2.80 -14.95 2.71
C THR A 132 1.37 -14.57 3.10
N ILE A 133 1.18 -13.45 3.81
CA ILE A 133 -0.12 -12.92 4.22
C ILE A 133 -0.77 -12.18 3.06
N LEU A 134 -0.04 -11.25 2.45
CA LEU A 134 -0.54 -10.40 1.37
C LEU A 134 -0.93 -11.23 0.13
N GLY A 135 -0.16 -12.27 -0.19
CA GLY A 135 -0.39 -13.14 -1.34
C GLY A 135 -1.35 -14.31 -1.08
N ASP A 136 -1.86 -14.49 0.14
CA ASP A 136 -2.78 -15.60 0.44
C ASP A 136 -4.15 -15.39 -0.22
N LYS A 137 -4.46 -16.24 -1.20
CA LYS A 137 -5.70 -16.17 -1.97
C LYS A 137 -6.91 -16.79 -1.27
N SER A 138 -6.76 -17.37 -0.08
CA SER A 138 -7.83 -18.09 0.63
C SER A 138 -9.07 -17.23 0.93
N GLN A 139 -8.88 -15.91 1.11
CA GLN A 139 -9.95 -14.95 1.40
C GLN A 139 -10.15 -13.90 0.30
N TYR A 140 -9.63 -14.15 -0.91
CA TYR A 140 -9.77 -13.19 -2.00
C TYR A 140 -11.21 -13.12 -2.50
N ALA A 141 -11.71 -11.90 -2.62
CA ALA A 141 -12.95 -11.60 -3.30
C ALA A 141 -12.66 -11.46 -4.81
N ALA A 142 -13.36 -12.24 -5.63
CA ALA A 142 -13.09 -12.36 -7.08
C ALA A 142 -13.39 -11.08 -7.87
N ASP A 143 -14.23 -10.21 -7.33
CA ASP A 143 -14.59 -8.90 -7.88
C ASP A 143 -13.64 -7.78 -7.43
N GLN A 144 -12.69 -8.07 -6.54
CA GLN A 144 -11.74 -7.11 -6.00
C GLN A 144 -10.37 -7.25 -6.68
N SER A 145 -9.66 -6.13 -6.80
CA SER A 145 -8.29 -6.12 -7.31
C SER A 145 -7.34 -6.91 -6.40
N GLN A 146 -6.19 -7.33 -6.95
CA GLN A 146 -5.09 -7.93 -6.19
C GLN A 146 -4.68 -7.01 -5.03
N GLN A 147 -4.55 -5.70 -5.30
CA GLN A 147 -4.16 -4.73 -4.29
C GLN A 147 -5.21 -4.59 -3.18
N ASN A 148 -6.50 -4.55 -3.52
CA ASN A 148 -7.57 -4.50 -2.52
C ASN A 148 -7.57 -5.77 -1.66
N ASN A 149 -7.45 -6.94 -2.28
CA ASN A 149 -7.39 -8.21 -1.58
C ASN A 149 -6.16 -8.32 -0.66
N ALA A 150 -4.97 -7.92 -1.13
CA ALA A 150 -3.76 -7.90 -0.32
C ALA A 150 -3.87 -6.90 0.85
N CYS A 151 -4.43 -5.71 0.62
CA CYS A 151 -4.70 -4.73 1.69
C CYS A 151 -5.70 -5.29 2.72
N ALA A 152 -6.76 -5.97 2.27
CA ALA A 152 -7.72 -6.62 3.15
C ALA A 152 -7.08 -7.72 4.00
N ASN A 153 -6.19 -8.55 3.42
CA ASN A 153 -5.42 -9.53 4.17
C ASN A 153 -4.51 -8.88 5.23
N ALA A 154 -3.82 -7.79 4.87
CA ALA A 154 -3.01 -7.02 5.82
C ALA A 154 -3.81 -6.54 7.03
N LEU A 155 -5.01 -5.99 6.79
CA LEU A 155 -5.90 -5.51 7.85
C LEU A 155 -6.43 -6.63 8.76
N ARG A 156 -6.69 -7.82 8.21
CA ARG A 156 -7.19 -8.99 8.96
C ARG A 156 -6.08 -9.79 9.66
N SER A 157 -4.82 -9.51 9.33
CA SER A 157 -3.69 -10.26 9.85
C SER A 157 -3.52 -10.12 11.36
N ASP A 158 -2.78 -11.06 11.96
CA ASP A 158 -2.35 -10.95 13.36
C ASP A 158 -0.99 -10.22 13.51
N ASP A 159 -0.60 -9.41 12.52
CA ASP A 159 0.62 -8.61 12.52
C ASP A 159 0.28 -7.11 12.60
N LEU A 160 0.41 -6.54 13.81
CA LEU A 160 0.08 -5.14 14.08
C LEU A 160 0.87 -4.15 13.19
N GLU A 161 2.11 -4.48 12.81
CA GLU A 161 2.90 -3.59 11.96
C GLU A 161 2.37 -3.55 10.53
N LEU A 162 1.96 -4.71 10.00
CA LEU A 162 1.32 -4.83 8.70
C LEU A 162 -0.06 -4.16 8.68
N MET A 163 -0.89 -4.39 9.70
CA MET A 163 -2.19 -3.72 9.85
C MET A 163 -2.02 -2.19 9.85
N ARG A 164 -1.04 -1.68 10.60
CA ARG A 164 -0.75 -0.24 10.68
C ARG A 164 -0.24 0.31 9.34
N LEU A 165 0.59 -0.43 8.62
CA LEU A 165 1.05 -0.05 7.28
C LEU A 165 -0.15 0.08 6.33
N ALA A 166 -1.05 -0.90 6.31
CA ALA A 166 -2.27 -0.88 5.49
C ALA A 166 -3.17 0.30 5.82
N ALA A 167 -3.46 0.53 7.10
CA ALA A 167 -4.28 1.66 7.53
C ALA A 167 -3.72 3.02 7.09
N LYS A 168 -2.38 3.18 7.17
CA LYS A 168 -1.73 4.43 6.73
C LYS A 168 -1.78 4.58 5.21
N ARG A 169 -1.57 3.50 4.46
CA ARG A 169 -1.66 3.52 3.00
C ARG A 169 -3.05 3.89 2.48
N ILE A 170 -4.10 3.34 3.10
CA ILE A 170 -5.49 3.71 2.78
C ILE A 170 -5.70 5.23 2.88
N MET A 171 -5.15 5.86 3.91
CA MET A 171 -5.25 7.31 4.07
C MET A 171 -4.40 8.10 3.09
N ASP A 172 -3.12 7.71 2.94
CA ASP A 172 -2.15 8.42 2.10
C ASP A 172 -2.58 8.39 0.62
N ASP A 173 -3.08 7.24 0.16
CA ASP A 173 -3.52 7.01 -1.22
C ASP A 173 -5.01 7.37 -1.42
N ARG A 174 -5.74 7.72 -0.34
CA ARG A 174 -7.20 7.98 -0.31
C ARG A 174 -8.03 6.83 -0.88
N GLN A 175 -7.60 5.59 -0.62
CA GLN A 175 -8.24 4.36 -1.10
C GLN A 175 -9.45 4.01 -0.23
N TYR A 176 -10.55 4.74 -0.41
CA TYR A 176 -11.80 4.55 0.34
C TYR A 176 -12.81 3.67 -0.40
N ASP A 177 -12.31 2.61 -1.03
CA ASP A 177 -13.15 1.59 -1.66
C ASP A 177 -14.05 0.92 -0.62
N ASP A 178 -15.33 0.69 -0.95
CA ASP A 178 -16.33 0.16 -0.03
C ASP A 178 -15.91 -1.19 0.57
N PHE A 179 -15.25 -2.04 -0.21
CA PHE A 179 -14.73 -3.32 0.27
C PHE A 179 -13.69 -3.11 1.39
N ILE A 180 -12.74 -2.20 1.18
CA ILE A 180 -11.70 -1.91 2.17
C ILE A 180 -12.27 -1.25 3.42
N LEU A 181 -13.23 -0.33 3.26
CA LEU A 181 -13.91 0.30 4.39
C LEU A 181 -14.72 -0.71 5.20
N ALA A 182 -15.38 -1.66 4.53
CA ALA A 182 -16.09 -2.74 5.21
C ALA A 182 -15.14 -3.64 6.01
N VAL A 183 -13.96 -3.95 5.48
CA VAL A 183 -12.91 -4.69 6.20
C VAL A 183 -12.43 -3.90 7.42
N LEU A 184 -12.06 -2.63 7.27
CA LEU A 184 -11.67 -1.77 8.38
C LEU A 184 -12.75 -1.74 9.48
N SER A 185 -14.01 -1.53 9.08
CA SER A 185 -15.17 -1.50 9.96
C SER A 185 -15.31 -2.80 10.76
N ASN A 186 -15.22 -3.96 10.09
CA ASN A 186 -15.29 -5.26 10.75
C ASN A 186 -14.18 -5.45 11.79
N GLU A 187 -12.94 -5.13 11.42
CA GLU A 187 -11.78 -5.24 12.31
C GLU A 187 -11.85 -4.28 13.51
N LEU A 188 -12.46 -3.12 13.32
CA LEU A 188 -12.64 -2.10 14.37
C LEU A 188 -13.79 -2.41 15.33
N LYS A 189 -14.80 -3.16 14.89
CA LYS A 189 -15.88 -3.64 15.78
C LYS A 189 -15.35 -4.61 16.83
N THR A 190 -14.35 -5.42 16.48
CA THR A 190 -13.71 -6.36 17.41
C THR A 190 -12.18 -6.24 17.27
N PRO A 191 -11.54 -5.28 17.97
CA PRO A 191 -10.09 -5.07 17.87
C PRO A 191 -9.32 -6.20 18.59
N ARG A 192 -9.17 -7.34 17.90
CA ARG A 192 -8.68 -8.63 18.44
C ARG A 192 -7.29 -8.58 19.08
N LEU A 193 -6.41 -7.72 18.59
CA LEU A 193 -5.03 -7.58 19.05
C LEU A 193 -4.85 -6.36 19.99
N MET A 194 -5.95 -5.78 20.47
CA MET A 194 -5.88 -4.62 21.33
C MET A 194 -5.24 -4.97 22.67
N ALA A 195 -4.13 -4.32 22.99
CA ALA A 195 -3.44 -4.38 24.26
C ALA A 195 -3.04 -2.96 24.71
N ASP A 196 -2.65 -2.79 25.98
CA ASP A 196 -2.21 -1.49 26.51
C ASP A 196 -0.73 -1.20 26.18
N ASP A 197 -0.36 -1.39 24.91
CA ASP A 197 0.95 -1.05 24.38
C ASP A 197 0.84 -0.06 23.23
N LYS A 198 1.95 0.63 22.95
CA LYS A 198 1.98 1.69 21.95
C LYS A 198 1.64 1.19 20.54
N LEU A 199 2.14 0.02 20.15
CA LEU A 199 1.96 -0.50 18.80
C LEU A 199 0.49 -0.85 18.55
N ALA A 200 -0.17 -1.54 19.48
CA ALA A 200 -1.59 -1.86 19.36
C ALA A 200 -2.45 -0.59 19.31
N ILE A 201 -2.24 0.35 20.25
CA ILE A 201 -2.98 1.63 20.29
C ILE A 201 -2.81 2.41 19.00
N ASP A 202 -1.57 2.58 18.53
CA ASP A 202 -1.29 3.34 17.30
C ASP A 202 -1.91 2.64 16.08
N THR A 203 -1.90 1.31 16.03
CA THR A 203 -2.48 0.54 14.91
C THR A 203 -3.99 0.77 14.81
N TYR A 204 -4.72 0.53 15.89
CA TYR A 204 -6.18 0.73 15.91
C TYR A 204 -6.57 2.21 15.77
N ALA A 205 -5.76 3.15 16.28
CA ALA A 205 -5.98 4.57 16.04
C ALA A 205 -5.83 4.93 14.55
N ASN A 206 -4.83 4.39 13.85
CA ASN A 206 -4.67 4.61 12.41
C ASN A 206 -5.81 3.97 11.61
N MET A 207 -6.26 2.76 11.97
CA MET A 207 -7.41 2.12 11.34
C MET A 207 -8.69 2.93 11.53
N ALA A 208 -8.98 3.37 12.76
CA ALA A 208 -10.14 4.21 13.06
C ALA A 208 -10.07 5.55 12.31
N LYS A 209 -8.87 6.15 12.24
CA LYS A 209 -8.63 7.36 11.46
C LYS A 209 -8.85 7.14 9.97
N ALA A 210 -8.41 6.01 9.41
CA ALA A 210 -8.59 5.68 8.00
C ALA A 210 -10.08 5.55 7.67
N LEU A 211 -10.82 4.80 8.48
CA LEU A 211 -12.27 4.64 8.32
C LEU A 211 -13.00 5.97 8.42
N ALA A 212 -12.71 6.78 9.46
CA ALA A 212 -13.33 8.09 9.62
C ALA A 212 -12.96 9.07 8.50
N SER A 213 -11.73 9.01 7.98
CA SER A 213 -11.27 9.90 6.90
C SER A 213 -12.00 9.69 5.57
N SER A 214 -12.69 8.56 5.39
CA SER A 214 -13.58 8.34 4.24
C SER A 214 -14.77 9.31 4.22
N GLY A 215 -15.20 9.81 5.38
CA GLY A 215 -16.40 10.63 5.54
C GLY A 215 -17.71 9.86 5.32
N ASN A 216 -17.68 8.54 5.11
CA ASN A 216 -18.87 7.75 4.85
C ASN A 216 -19.68 7.55 6.16
N ALA A 217 -20.87 8.16 6.21
CA ALA A 217 -21.74 8.19 7.38
C ALA A 217 -22.15 6.80 7.90
N ASP A 218 -22.17 5.78 7.04
CA ASP A 218 -22.52 4.40 7.41
C ASP A 218 -21.55 3.80 8.44
N TYR A 219 -20.33 4.34 8.53
CA TYR A 219 -19.29 3.88 9.45
C TYR A 219 -19.14 4.76 10.70
N ARG A 220 -19.95 5.82 10.83
CA ARG A 220 -19.87 6.73 11.98
C ARG A 220 -20.08 6.01 13.31
N ASP A 221 -21.09 5.15 13.39
CA ASP A 221 -21.44 4.41 14.60
C ASP A 221 -20.30 3.53 15.12
N VAL A 222 -19.46 3.00 14.22
CA VAL A 222 -18.27 2.22 14.61
C VAL A 222 -17.26 3.09 15.33
N ILE A 223 -17.03 4.32 14.85
CA ILE A 223 -16.11 5.26 15.47
C ILE A 223 -16.67 5.78 16.81
N GLU A 224 -17.98 6.03 16.88
CA GLU A 224 -18.66 6.41 18.13
C GLU A 224 -18.57 5.30 19.19
N ASN A 225 -18.75 4.05 18.78
CA ASN A 225 -18.62 2.91 19.67
C ASN A 225 -17.20 2.80 20.24
N ILE A 226 -16.15 2.97 19.43
CA ILE A 226 -14.76 2.99 19.93
C ILE A 226 -14.53 4.15 20.89
N ALA A 227 -15.04 5.34 20.56
CA ALA A 227 -14.89 6.55 21.38
C ALA A 227 -15.49 6.40 22.79
N THR A 228 -16.49 5.55 22.95
CA THR A 228 -17.26 5.40 24.19
C THR A 228 -16.98 4.09 24.95
N THR A 229 -16.67 3.01 24.24
CA THR A 229 -16.61 1.66 24.82
C THR A 229 -15.23 1.01 24.79
N SER A 230 -14.26 1.56 24.04
CA SER A 230 -12.91 0.98 23.99
C SER A 230 -12.31 0.88 25.39
N SER A 231 -11.68 -0.25 25.72
CA SER A 231 -10.99 -0.45 27.00
C SER A 231 -9.80 0.49 27.19
N ASN A 232 -9.29 1.10 26.12
CA ASN A 232 -8.14 2.00 26.16
C ASN A 232 -8.53 3.47 26.03
N ARG A 233 -8.23 4.27 27.06
CA ARG A 233 -8.58 5.70 27.11
C ARG A 233 -7.91 6.55 26.02
N LYS A 234 -6.72 6.19 25.53
CA LYS A 234 -6.08 6.93 24.43
C LYS A 234 -6.82 6.69 23.12
N LEU A 235 -7.16 5.43 22.84
CA LEU A 235 -7.93 5.08 21.65
C LEU A 235 -9.33 5.74 21.66
N GLN A 236 -10.00 5.78 22.81
CA GLN A 236 -11.26 6.54 22.99
C GLN A 236 -11.09 8.01 22.55
N LYS A 237 -10.06 8.69 23.07
CA LYS A 237 -9.78 10.10 22.75
C LYS A 237 -9.49 10.32 21.26
N TYR A 238 -8.72 9.42 20.64
CA TYR A 238 -8.43 9.50 19.22
C TYR A 238 -9.71 9.35 18.40
N ALA A 239 -10.51 8.30 18.64
CA ALA A 239 -11.76 8.06 17.94
C ALA A 239 -12.74 9.24 18.09
N ALA A 240 -12.91 9.78 19.30
CA ALA A 240 -13.74 10.97 19.53
C ALA A 240 -13.28 12.17 18.68
N SER A 241 -11.97 12.37 18.55
CA SER A 241 -11.42 13.45 17.72
C SER A 241 -11.62 13.25 16.21
N TYR A 242 -11.86 12.01 15.77
CA TYR A 242 -12.05 11.66 14.37
C TYR A 242 -13.51 11.80 13.92
N LEU A 243 -14.48 11.83 14.84
CA LEU A 243 -15.90 12.03 14.51
C LEU A 243 -16.17 13.32 13.73
N LYS A 244 -15.31 14.34 13.88
CA LYS A 244 -15.38 15.58 13.08
C LYS A 244 -15.18 15.37 11.57
N LYS A 245 -14.82 14.17 11.12
CA LYS A 245 -14.66 13.85 9.69
C LYS A 245 -15.99 13.54 8.98
N PHE A 246 -17.06 13.33 9.73
CA PHE A 246 -18.40 13.08 9.21
C PHE A 246 -19.27 14.35 9.09
N TYR A 247 -18.71 15.53 9.38
CA TYR A 247 -19.36 16.84 9.34
C TYR A 247 -18.51 17.83 8.54
#